data_AF-A0A534S6X3-F1
#
_entry.id   AF-A0A534S6X3-F1
#
_cell.length_a   1.000
_cell.length_b   1.000
_cell.length_c   1.000
_cell.angle_alpha   90.00
_cell.angle_beta   90.00
_cell.angle_gamma   90.00
#
_symmetry.space_group_name_H-M   'P 1'
#
loop_
_entity.id
_entity.type
_entity.pdbx_description
1 polymer ?
#
loop_
_entity_poly.entity_id
_entity_poly.type
_entity_poly.pdbx_seq_one_letter_code
_entity_poly.pdbx_strand_id
1 'polypeptide(L)' 'MVEPTRKEAGCISYELLQNQTDHTDFTFVEEWTSDAAIDAHLTTKHIADALTKLAGLVSSEPDIRRYNVVKKEN' A
#
# COMPACT_ATOMS: atom_id res chain seq x y z
N MET A 1 1.50 6.15 -6.58
CA MET A 1 0.73 5.03 -6.03
C MET A 1 0.84 3.86 -6.98
N VAL A 2 -0.23 3.27 -7.49
CA VAL A 2 -0.20 1.93 -8.12
C VAL A 2 0.93 1.67 -9.13
N GLU A 3 0.91 2.32 -10.31
CA GLU A 3 1.87 2.03 -11.38
C GLU A 3 3.35 2.28 -11.03
N PRO A 4 3.73 3.42 -10.41
CA PRO A 4 5.11 3.60 -10.00
C PRO A 4 5.54 2.65 -8.87
N THR A 5 4.64 2.30 -7.93
CA THR A 5 4.97 1.38 -6.84
C THR A 5 5.25 -0.04 -7.33
N ARG A 6 4.49 -0.52 -8.31
CA ARG A 6 4.74 -1.81 -8.97
C ARG A 6 6.10 -1.91 -9.67
N LYS A 7 6.77 -0.80 -9.91
CA LYS A 7 8.11 -0.73 -10.53
C LYS A 7 9.23 -0.62 -9.50
N GLU A 8 8.91 -0.53 -8.21
CA GLU A 8 9.91 -0.42 -7.16
C GLU A 8 10.67 -1.73 -6.96
N ALA A 9 11.96 -1.61 -6.67
CA ALA A 9 12.77 -2.75 -6.30
C ALA A 9 12.26 -3.35 -4.98
N GLY A 10 11.86 -4.62 -5.03
CA GLY A 10 11.34 -5.34 -3.86
C GLY A 10 9.82 -5.38 -3.74
N CYS A 11 9.07 -4.68 -4.60
CA CYS A 11 7.62 -4.87 -4.71
C CYS A 11 7.35 -6.22 -5.42
N ILE A 12 6.66 -7.15 -4.74
CA ILE A 12 6.22 -8.44 -5.30
C ILE A 12 4.81 -8.31 -5.87
N SER A 13 3.89 -7.73 -5.09
CA SER A 13 2.53 -7.42 -5.52
C SER A 13 2.04 -6.12 -4.87
N TYR A 14 1.15 -5.42 -5.57
CA TYR A 14 0.57 -4.16 -5.10
C TYR A 14 -0.82 -3.99 -5.70
N GLU A 15 -1.84 -4.28 -4.89
CA GLU A 15 -3.24 -4.31 -5.30
C GLU A 15 -4.02 -3.20 -4.59
N LEU A 16 -4.77 -2.41 -5.36
CA LEU A 16 -5.74 -1.45 -4.84
C LEU A 16 -7.12 -2.08 -4.90
N LEU A 17 -7.75 -2.23 -3.75
CA LEU A 17 -9.07 -2.80 -3.57
C LEU A 17 -10.03 -1.69 -3.13
N GLN A 18 -11.28 -1.79 -3.58
CA GLN A 18 -12.40 -1.02 -3.04
C GLN A 18 -13.31 -1.98 -2.28
N ASN A 19 -13.70 -1.59 -1.08
CA ASN A 19 -14.62 -2.37 -0.26
C ASN A 19 -15.99 -2.47 -0.96
N GLN A 20 -16.57 -3.67 -0.95
CA GLN A 20 -17.83 -3.97 -1.64
C GLN A 20 -19.06 -3.44 -0.89
N THR A 21 -18.96 -3.25 0.42
CA THR A 21 -20.04 -2.78 1.28
C THR A 21 -19.97 -1.27 1.49
N ASP A 22 -18.77 -0.73 1.71
CA ASP A 22 -18.53 0.70 1.83
C ASP A 22 -17.61 1.18 0.69
N HIS A 23 -18.19 1.77 -0.36
CA HIS A 23 -17.42 2.24 -1.52
C HIS A 23 -16.47 3.42 -1.21
N THR A 24 -16.51 3.98 -0.01
CA THR A 24 -15.56 5.01 0.43
C THR A 24 -14.31 4.43 1.09
N ASP A 25 -14.30 3.13 1.38
CA ASP A 25 -13.19 2.39 1.97
C ASP A 25 -12.34 1.72 0.87
N PHE A 26 -11.05 2.03 0.90
CA PHE A 26 -10.05 1.52 -0.04
C PHE A 26 -8.90 0.89 0.74
N THR A 27 -8.42 -0.25 0.25
CA THR A 27 -7.33 -1.01 0.88
C THR A 27 -6.23 -1.29 -0.14
N PHE A 28 -4.98 -1.11 0.27
CA PHE A 28 -3.85 -1.68 -0.44
C PHE A 28 -3.46 -3.02 0.19
N VAL A 29 -3.32 -4.05 -0.64
CA VAL A 29 -2.69 -5.32 -0.26
C VAL A 29 -1.36 -5.41 -0.99
N GLU A 30 -0.30 -5.55 -0.21
CA GLU A 30 1.06 -5.39 -0.70
C GLU A 30 1.93 -6.57 -0.23
N GLU A 31 2.68 -7.16 -1.16
CA GLU A 31 3.70 -8.16 -0.85
C GLU A 31 5.08 -7.57 -1.20
N TRP A 32 6.00 -7.63 -0.24
CA TRP A 32 7.33 -7.03 -0.35
C TRP A 32 8.41 -8.04 -0.02
N THR A 33 9.58 -7.89 -0.64
CA THR A 33 10.72 -8.79 -0.39
C THR A 33 11.34 -8.62 1.00
N SER A 34 11.16 -7.47 1.66
CA SER A 34 11.72 -7.16 2.98
C SER A 34 11.12 -5.90 3.60
N ASP A 35 11.29 -5.74 4.92
CA ASP A 35 10.96 -4.48 5.62
C ASP A 35 11.76 -3.28 5.06
N ALA A 36 13.02 -3.48 4.66
CA ALA A 36 13.83 -2.41 4.07
C ALA A 36 13.25 -1.90 2.74
N ALA A 37 12.60 -2.77 1.96
CA ALA A 37 11.91 -2.37 0.73
C ALA A 37 10.67 -1.51 1.04
N ILE A 38 9.91 -1.86 2.09
CA ILE A 38 8.79 -1.05 2.57
C ILE A 38 9.28 0.31 3.08
N ASP A 39 10.36 0.34 3.86
CA ASP A 39 10.88 1.58 4.40
C ASP A 39 11.38 2.51 3.27
N ALA A 40 12.01 1.96 2.22
CA ALA A 40 12.35 2.71 1.02
C ALA A 40 11.10 3.24 0.30
N HIS A 41 10.09 2.39 0.11
CA HIS A 41 8.81 2.74 -0.52
C HIS A 41 8.14 3.96 0.13
N LEU A 42 8.08 3.99 1.46
CA LEU A 42 7.47 5.07 2.24
C LEU A 42 8.16 6.43 2.05
N THR A 43 9.41 6.46 1.56
CA THR A 43 10.16 7.69 1.29
C THR A 43 10.03 8.19 -0.16
N THR A 44 9.37 7.43 -1.03
CA THR A 44 9.33 7.75 -2.46
C THR A 44 8.46 8.98 -2.75
N LYS A 45 8.80 9.69 -3.83
CA LYS A 45 8.06 10.89 -4.26
C LYS A 45 6.57 10.62 -4.50
N HIS A 46 6.23 9.48 -5.09
CA HIS A 46 4.84 9.22 -5.45
C HIS A 46 3.97 8.83 -4.23
N ILE A 47 4.57 8.42 -3.11
CA ILE A 47 3.91 8.29 -1.81
C ILE A 47 3.67 9.68 -1.22
N ALA A 48 4.71 10.51 -1.13
CA ALA A 48 4.58 11.88 -0.63
C ALA A 48 3.52 12.71 -1.39
N ASP A 49 3.52 12.61 -2.72
CA ASP A 49 2.53 13.29 -3.58
C ASP A 49 1.10 12.77 -3.32
N ALA A 50 0.94 11.50 -3.00
CA ALA A 50 -0.37 10.92 -2.73
C ALA A 50 -0.90 11.33 -1.35
N LEU A 51 -0.07 11.30 -0.32
CA LEU A 51 -0.43 11.81 1.02
C LEU A 51 -0.88 13.27 0.94
N THR A 52 -0.19 14.08 0.14
CA THR A 52 -0.56 15.48 -0.10
C THR A 52 -1.95 15.59 -0.74
N LYS A 53 -2.27 14.75 -1.72
CA LYS A 53 -3.57 14.75 -2.41
C LYS A 53 -4.71 14.21 -1.55
N LEU A 54 -4.41 13.31 -0.62
CA LEU A 54 -5.37 12.71 0.29
C LEU A 54 -5.71 13.63 1.48
N ALA A 55 -4.89 14.66 1.73
CA ALA A 55 -5.14 15.62 2.78
C ALA A 55 -6.52 16.28 2.61
N GLY A 56 -7.36 16.14 3.64
CA GLY A 56 -8.73 16.66 3.65
C GLY A 56 -9.76 15.81 2.90
N LEU A 57 -9.36 14.70 2.26
CA LEU A 57 -10.26 13.74 1.62
C LEU A 57 -10.50 12.50 2.50
N VAL A 58 -9.55 12.18 3.38
CA VAL A 58 -9.64 11.03 4.28
C VAL A 58 -10.46 11.35 5.52
N SER A 59 -11.33 10.42 5.92
CA SER A 59 -12.18 10.54 7.11
C SER A 59 -11.42 10.25 8.41
N SER A 60 -10.31 9.52 8.33
CA SER A 60 -9.47 9.11 9.47
C SER A 60 -8.06 8.71 8.99
N GLU A 61 -7.15 8.47 9.95
CA GLU A 61 -5.84 7.89 9.66
C GLU A 61 -5.99 6.46 9.10
N PRO A 62 -5.11 6.03 8.18
CA PRO A 62 -5.18 4.68 7.63
C PRO A 62 -4.80 3.63 8.69
N ASP A 63 -5.50 2.50 8.70
CA ASP A 63 -5.11 1.30 9.46
C ASP A 63 -4.03 0.54 8.69
N ILE A 64 -2.82 0.48 9.23
CA ILE A 64 -1.66 -0.18 8.61
C ILE A 64 -1.22 -1.35 9.47
N ARG A 65 -1.15 -2.54 8.88
CA ARG A 65 -0.76 -3.78 9.55
C ARG A 65 0.26 -4.55 8.72
N ARG A 66 1.29 -5.09 9.36
CA ARG A 66 2.31 -5.96 8.74
C ARG A 66 2.09 -7.41 9.16
N TYR A 67 2.21 -8.33 8.22
CA TYR A 67 1.99 -9.76 8.43
C TYR A 67 3.15 -10.58 7.87
N ASN A 68 3.45 -11.69 8.53
CA ASN A 68 4.32 -12.72 7.97
C ASN A 68 3.46 -13.86 7.44
N VAL A 69 3.78 -14.33 6.23
CA VAL A 69 3.14 -15.53 5.68
C VAL A 69 3.60 -16.75 6.47
N VAL A 70 2.68 -17.39 7.20
CA VAL A 70 2.97 -18.63 7.96
C VAL A 70 2.80 -19.88 7.08
N LYS A 71 1.91 -19.81 6.09
CA LYS A 71 1.65 -20.86 5.11
C LYS A 71 1.11 -20.22 3.82
N LYS A 72 1.73 -20.53 2.67
CA LYS A 72 1.21 -20.17 1.34
C LYS A 72 0.73 -21.47 0.69
N GLU A 73 -0.51 -21.52 0.23
CA GLU A 73 -1.01 -22.66 -0.56
C GLU A 73 -0.70 -22.40 -2.04
N ASN A 74 -0.29 -23.45 -2.74
CA ASN A 74 0.03 -23.41 -4.18
C ASN A 74 -1.22 -23.52 -5.04
#